data_AF-X1UEH6-F1
#
_entry.id   AF-X1UEH6-F1
#
_cell.length_a   1.000
_cell.length_b   1.000
_cell.length_c   1.000
_cell.angle_alpha   90.00
_cell.angle_beta   90.00
_cell.angle_gamma   90.00
#
_symmetry.space_group_name_H-M   'P 1'
#
loop_
_entity.id
_entity.type
_entity.pdbx_description
1 polymer ?
#
loop_
_entity_poly.entity_id
_entity_poly.type
_entity_poly.pdbx_seq_one_letter_code
_entity_poly.pdbx_strand_id
1 'polypeptide(L)'
;GLDETTQLYLLYIAGERGLTWDDLRKRFTTGGGFSLDEFNRRNYLEERKGRAVVPILPSKRLEFIEKEMERGRSLPLIDIVHYLYVVLESGLDIRSDLQRWQRDGLVQVLDLLYKKTGAKVYNQLREHAEAVGAGQRRLL
;
A
#
# COMPACT_ATOMS: atom_id res chain seq x y z
N GLY A 1 15.27 0.74 4.58
CA GLY A 1 14.91 0.61 3.15
C GLY A 1 13.49 0.07 3.04
N LEU A 2 12.79 0.33 1.92
CA LEU A 2 11.42 -0.17 1.70
C LEU A 2 11.40 -1.70 1.62
N ASP A 3 10.38 -2.36 2.17
CA ASP A 3 10.20 -3.81 2.00
C ASP A 3 9.92 -4.19 0.55
N GLU A 4 10.36 -5.39 0.15
CA GLU A 4 10.29 -5.89 -1.23
C GLU A 4 8.85 -5.89 -1.78
N THR A 5 7.88 -6.33 -0.98
CA THR A 5 6.47 -6.33 -1.36
C THR A 5 5.98 -4.92 -1.73
N THR A 6 6.33 -3.92 -0.92
CA THR A 6 5.97 -2.53 -1.19
C THR A 6 6.67 -1.99 -2.44
N GLN A 7 7.96 -2.32 -2.64
CA GLN A 7 8.70 -1.91 -3.84
C GLN A 7 8.05 -2.49 -5.11
N LEU A 8 7.78 -3.79 -5.13
CA LEU A 8 7.17 -4.48 -6.27
C LEU A 8 5.75 -3.96 -6.53
N TYR A 9 4.99 -3.66 -5.48
CA TYR A 9 3.65 -3.08 -5.62
C TYR A 9 3.72 -1.72 -6.30
N LEU A 10 4.63 -0.85 -5.87
CA LEU A 10 4.83 0.47 -6.47
C LEU A 10 5.31 0.38 -7.93
N LEU A 11 6.19 -0.57 -8.23
CA LEU A 11 6.76 -0.72 -9.58
C LEU A 11 5.73 -1.25 -10.58
N TYR A 12 4.99 -2.29 -10.22
CA TYR A 12 4.24 -3.10 -11.20
C TYR A 12 2.73 -3.04 -11.06
N ILE A 13 2.20 -2.62 -9.91
CA ILE A 13 0.77 -2.74 -9.59
C ILE A 13 0.11 -1.36 -9.42
N ALA A 14 0.73 -0.46 -8.67
CA ALA A 14 0.13 0.83 -8.35
C ALA A 14 -0.20 1.65 -9.60
N GLY A 15 -1.49 2.00 -9.75
CA GLY A 15 -2.00 2.81 -10.86
C GLY A 15 -2.41 2.03 -12.11
N GLU A 16 -2.22 0.72 -12.15
CA GLU A 16 -2.55 -0.12 -13.31
C GLU A 16 -4.06 -0.32 -13.46
N ARG A 17 -4.54 -0.35 -14.72
CA ARG A 17 -5.99 -0.38 -15.04
C ARG A 17 -6.43 -1.51 -15.97
N GLY A 18 -5.55 -2.45 -16.32
CA GLY A 18 -5.93 -3.50 -17.26
C GLY A 18 -4.83 -4.47 -17.68
N LEU A 19 -3.90 -4.79 -16.77
CA LEU A 19 -2.89 -5.80 -17.07
C LEU A 19 -3.52 -7.18 -17.12
N THR A 20 -2.96 -8.10 -17.89
CA THR A 20 -3.29 -9.53 -17.74
C THR A 20 -2.37 -10.20 -16.73
N TRP A 21 -2.73 -11.39 -16.25
CA TRP A 21 -1.82 -12.21 -15.45
C TRP A 21 -0.51 -12.52 -16.18
N ASP A 22 -0.54 -12.65 -17.50
CA ASP A 22 0.65 -12.92 -18.29
C ASP A 22 1.55 -11.69 -18.39
N ASP A 23 0.99 -10.49 -18.48
CA ASP A 23 1.76 -9.24 -18.41
C ASP A 23 2.45 -9.10 -17.06
N LEU A 24 1.73 -9.39 -15.97
CA LEU A 24 2.26 -9.39 -14.61
C LEU A 24 3.38 -10.42 -14.45
N ARG A 25 3.17 -11.67 -14.89
CA ARG A 25 4.23 -12.71 -14.85
C ARG A 25 5.46 -12.27 -15.63
N LYS A 26 5.31 -11.76 -16.85
CA LYS A 26 6.44 -11.26 -17.64
C LYS A 26 7.20 -10.16 -16.92
N ARG A 27 6.50 -9.19 -16.32
CA ARG A 27 7.14 -8.10 -15.55
C ARG A 27 7.92 -8.63 -14.34
N PHE A 28 7.34 -9.57 -13.59
CA PHE A 28 7.96 -10.15 -12.41
C PHE A 28 9.16 -11.06 -12.74
N THR A 29 9.06 -11.85 -13.82
CA THR A 29 10.16 -12.71 -14.29
C THR A 29 11.31 -11.89 -14.89
N THR A 30 11.01 -10.90 -15.75
CA THR A 30 12.04 -10.11 -16.45
C THR A 30 12.67 -9.06 -15.54
N GLY A 31 11.95 -8.60 -14.51
CA GLY A 31 12.38 -7.55 -13.60
C GLY A 31 13.13 -8.01 -12.35
N GLY A 32 13.51 -9.30 -12.25
CA GLY A 32 14.33 -9.81 -11.13
C GLY A 32 13.97 -11.19 -10.58
N GLY A 33 13.02 -11.91 -11.19
CA GLY A 33 12.69 -13.29 -10.81
C GLY A 33 11.79 -13.42 -9.57
N PHE A 34 10.96 -12.42 -9.31
CA PHE A 34 10.08 -12.41 -8.14
C PHE A 34 8.81 -13.24 -8.36
N SER A 35 8.31 -13.89 -7.29
CA SER A 35 7.06 -14.65 -7.37
C SER A 35 5.83 -13.77 -7.16
N LEU A 36 4.78 -14.01 -7.95
CA LEU A 36 3.44 -13.44 -7.75
C LEU A 36 2.70 -14.08 -6.56
N ASP A 37 3.22 -15.17 -5.99
CA ASP A 37 2.54 -15.91 -4.93
C ASP A 37 2.27 -15.04 -3.70
N GLU A 38 3.21 -14.17 -3.34
CA GLU A 38 3.03 -13.25 -2.21
C GLU A 38 1.91 -12.24 -2.48
N PHE A 39 1.77 -11.80 -3.74
CA PHE A 39 0.72 -10.86 -4.12
C PHE A 39 -0.66 -11.51 -4.12
N ASN A 40 -0.72 -12.76 -4.56
CA ASN A 40 -1.93 -13.58 -4.49
C ASN A 40 -2.31 -13.87 -3.03
N ARG A 41 -1.35 -14.28 -2.21
CA ARG A 41 -1.55 -14.58 -0.78
C ARG A 41 -2.08 -13.36 -0.01
N ARG A 42 -1.61 -12.16 -0.36
CA ARG A 42 -1.99 -10.90 0.29
C ARG A 42 -3.20 -10.20 -0.32
N ASN A 43 -3.85 -10.79 -1.31
CA ASN A 43 -5.02 -10.22 -1.99
C ASN A 43 -4.78 -8.78 -2.47
N TYR A 44 -3.69 -8.55 -3.23
CA TYR A 44 -3.45 -7.23 -3.85
C TYR A 44 -4.17 -7.05 -5.19
N LEU A 45 -4.59 -8.13 -5.83
CA LEU A 45 -5.06 -8.13 -7.22
C LEU A 45 -6.40 -8.86 -7.34
N GLU A 46 -7.30 -8.33 -8.15
CA GLU A 46 -8.56 -8.98 -8.52
C GLU A 46 -8.72 -9.05 -10.03
N GLU A 47 -9.37 -10.11 -10.50
CA GLU A 47 -9.78 -10.23 -11.89
C GLU A 47 -11.07 -9.44 -12.15
N ARG A 48 -11.09 -8.76 -13.30
CA ARG A 48 -12.24 -8.06 -13.88
C ARG A 48 -12.64 -8.75 -15.17
N LYS A 49 -13.81 -8.36 -15.71
CA LYS A 49 -14.32 -8.90 -16.99
C LYS A 49 -13.25 -8.77 -18.07
N GLY A 50 -13.06 -9.83 -18.86
CA GLY A 50 -12.07 -9.86 -19.94
C GLY A 50 -10.64 -10.25 -19.52
N ARG A 51 -10.46 -10.91 -18.35
CA ARG A 51 -9.16 -11.34 -17.82
C ARG A 51 -8.19 -10.20 -17.47
N ALA A 52 -8.72 -8.98 -17.34
CA ALA A 52 -7.97 -7.85 -16.80
C ALA A 52 -7.78 -8.05 -15.29
N VAL A 53 -6.58 -7.79 -14.81
CA VAL A 53 -6.16 -7.83 -13.42
C VAL A 53 -5.91 -6.40 -12.98
N VAL A 54 -6.53 -6.01 -11.88
CA VAL A 54 -6.44 -4.66 -11.32
C VAL A 54 -6.11 -4.71 -9.84
N PRO A 55 -5.51 -3.64 -9.29
CA PRO A 55 -5.31 -3.53 -7.85
C PRO A 55 -6.65 -3.61 -7.10
N ILE A 56 -6.70 -4.42 -6.04
CA ILE A 56 -7.83 -4.44 -5.11
C ILE A 56 -7.86 -3.13 -4.33
N LEU A 57 -9.05 -2.52 -4.25
CA LEU A 57 -9.26 -1.30 -3.46
C LEU A 57 -8.89 -1.52 -1.99
N PRO A 58 -8.26 -0.54 -1.32
CA PRO A 58 -7.93 -0.64 0.11
C PRO A 58 -9.10 -1.10 0.99
N SER A 59 -10.31 -0.60 0.75
CA SER A 59 -11.53 -0.97 1.50
C SER A 59 -11.85 -2.46 1.48
N LYS A 60 -11.57 -3.16 0.37
CA LYS A 60 -11.77 -4.62 0.26
C LYS A 60 -10.68 -5.43 0.97
N ARG A 61 -9.57 -4.80 1.36
CA ARG A 61 -8.43 -5.46 2.01
C ARG A 61 -8.43 -5.30 3.52
N LEU A 62 -9.31 -4.45 4.08
CA LEU A 62 -9.30 -4.10 5.50
C LEU A 62 -9.35 -5.35 6.39
N GLU A 63 -10.36 -6.22 6.20
CA GLU A 63 -10.54 -7.43 7.01
C GLU A 63 -9.30 -8.35 6.96
N PHE A 64 -8.66 -8.45 5.80
CA PHE A 64 -7.42 -9.23 5.67
C PHE A 64 -6.28 -8.62 6.49
N ILE A 65 -6.09 -7.29 6.38
CA ILE A 65 -5.02 -6.58 7.09
C ILE A 65 -5.22 -6.68 8.61
N GLU A 66 -6.45 -6.49 9.09
CA GLU A 66 -6.79 -6.59 10.51
C GLU A 66 -6.50 -8.00 11.06
N LYS A 67 -6.85 -9.06 10.33
CA LYS A 67 -6.50 -10.43 10.71
C LYS A 67 -4.99 -10.66 10.79
N GLU A 68 -4.20 -10.08 9.88
CA GLU A 68 -2.74 -10.18 9.96
C GLU A 68 -2.17 -9.38 11.15
N MET A 69 -2.79 -8.26 11.53
CA MET A 69 -2.45 -7.49 12.73
C MET A 69 -2.76 -8.28 14.02
N GLU A 70 -3.93 -8.91 14.11
CA GLU A 70 -4.34 -9.75 15.24
C GLU A 70 -3.39 -10.93 15.46
N ARG A 71 -2.87 -11.50 14.36
CA ARG A 71 -1.87 -12.57 14.36
C ARG A 71 -0.46 -12.10 14.75
N GLY A 72 -0.27 -10.80 14.99
CA GLY A 72 1.03 -10.21 15.35
C GLY A 72 2.07 -10.29 14.22
N ARG A 73 1.63 -10.45 12.96
CA ARG A 73 2.55 -10.55 11.83
C ARG A 73 3.07 -9.19 11.41
N SER A 74 4.31 -9.16 10.94
CA SER A 74 4.86 -7.93 10.35
C SER A 74 4.12 -7.60 9.05
N LEU A 75 3.58 -6.38 8.99
CA LEU A 75 2.94 -5.86 7.80
C LEU A 75 3.97 -5.18 6.88
N PRO A 76 3.94 -5.47 5.56
CA PRO A 76 4.50 -4.62 4.52
C PRO A 76 3.97 -3.19 4.66
N LEU A 77 4.78 -2.21 4.28
CA LEU A 77 4.38 -0.81 4.35
C LEU A 77 3.15 -0.52 3.49
N ILE A 78 2.98 -1.19 2.35
CA ILE A 78 1.77 -1.04 1.52
C ILE A 78 0.49 -1.50 2.23
N ASP A 79 0.56 -2.52 3.11
CA ASP A 79 -0.60 -2.94 3.90
C ASP A 79 -0.95 -1.91 4.96
N ILE A 80 0.06 -1.33 5.61
CA ILE A 80 -0.11 -0.21 6.54
C ILE A 80 -0.76 0.98 5.82
N VAL A 81 -0.28 1.33 4.62
CA VAL A 81 -0.87 2.42 3.83
C VAL A 81 -2.32 2.14 3.46
N HIS A 82 -2.66 0.91 3.06
CA HIS A 82 -4.04 0.55 2.75
C HIS A 82 -4.95 0.59 3.98
N TYR A 83 -4.45 0.20 5.15
CA TYR A 83 -5.19 0.36 6.40
C TYR A 83 -5.45 1.83 6.71
N LEU A 84 -4.40 2.66 6.73
CA LEU A 84 -4.50 4.10 6.98
C LEU A 84 -5.44 4.81 6.00
N TYR A 85 -5.42 4.39 4.74
CA TYR A 85 -6.34 4.87 3.70
C TYR A 85 -7.79 4.65 4.13
N VAL A 86 -8.14 3.45 4.58
CA VAL A 86 -9.51 3.11 4.97
C VAL A 86 -9.94 3.82 6.25
N VAL A 87 -9.05 3.91 7.25
CA VAL A 87 -9.33 4.64 8.50
C VAL A 87 -9.59 6.12 8.20
N LEU A 88 -8.76 6.75 7.37
CA LEU A 88 -8.95 8.15 6.98
C LEU A 88 -10.24 8.37 6.19
N GLU A 89 -10.54 7.52 5.21
CA GLU A 89 -11.81 7.62 4.44
C GLU A 89 -13.05 7.39 5.32
N SER A 90 -12.91 6.66 6.42
CA SER A 90 -13.99 6.45 7.40
C SER A 90 -14.18 7.65 8.35
N GLY A 91 -13.37 8.71 8.22
CA GLY A 91 -13.44 9.91 9.05
C GLY A 91 -12.88 9.72 10.47
N LEU A 92 -12.14 8.63 10.71
CA LEU A 92 -11.54 8.32 12.00
C LEU A 92 -10.18 9.03 12.13
N ASP A 93 -9.77 9.28 13.37
CA ASP A 93 -8.45 9.86 13.66
C ASP A 93 -7.34 8.84 13.39
N ILE A 94 -6.43 9.18 12.50
CA ILE A 94 -5.28 8.36 12.11
C ILE A 94 -4.00 8.71 12.88
N ARG A 95 -4.03 9.71 13.78
CA ARG A 95 -2.82 10.23 14.42
C ARG A 95 -2.09 9.16 15.24
N SER A 96 -2.81 8.38 16.04
CA SER A 96 -2.25 7.29 16.84
C SER A 96 -1.63 6.20 15.95
N ASP A 97 -2.30 5.85 14.86
CA ASP A 97 -1.81 4.85 13.90
C ASP A 97 -0.55 5.33 13.17
N LEU A 98 -0.52 6.61 12.76
CA LEU A 98 0.66 7.22 12.16
C LEU A 98 1.84 7.29 13.13
N GLN A 99 1.59 7.56 14.42
CA GLN A 99 2.64 7.51 15.45
C GLN A 99 3.15 6.08 15.64
N ARG A 100 2.25 5.09 15.66
CA ARG A 100 2.60 3.68 15.79
C ARG A 100 3.44 3.17 14.62
N TRP A 101 3.13 3.60 13.40
CA TRP A 101 3.75 3.10 12.17
C TRP A 101 4.60 4.13 11.44
N GLN A 102 5.17 5.08 12.17
CA GLN A 102 6.15 5.98 11.59
C GLN A 102 7.37 5.17 11.16
N ARG A 103 7.41 4.83 9.86
CA ARG A 103 8.45 4.03 9.23
C ARG A 103 9.15 4.85 8.16
N ASP A 104 10.44 4.57 8.01
CA ASP A 104 11.24 5.13 6.91
C ASP A 104 10.56 4.86 5.57
N GLY A 105 10.40 5.92 4.78
CA GLY A 105 9.82 5.84 3.45
C GLY A 105 8.29 5.94 3.39
N LEU A 106 7.55 6.02 4.50
CA LEU A 106 6.07 6.16 4.46
C LEU A 106 5.62 7.38 3.61
N VAL A 107 6.20 8.55 3.87
CA VAL A 107 5.91 9.78 3.10
C VAL A 107 6.23 9.60 1.60
N GLN A 108 7.34 8.94 1.29
CA GLN A 108 7.75 8.66 -0.09
C GLN A 108 6.77 7.69 -0.79
N VAL A 109 6.33 6.63 -0.11
CA VAL A 109 5.36 5.68 -0.65
C VAL A 109 4.02 6.37 -0.93
N LEU A 110 3.54 7.20 0.01
CA LEU A 110 2.29 7.95 -0.16
C LEU A 110 2.37 8.92 -1.34
N ASP A 111 3.50 9.61 -1.51
CA ASP A 111 3.74 10.49 -2.66
C ASP A 111 3.75 9.72 -4.00
N LEU A 112 4.43 8.57 -4.05
CA LEU A 112 4.45 7.73 -5.25
C LEU A 112 3.08 7.16 -5.59
N LEU A 113 2.31 6.73 -4.58
CA LEU A 113 0.93 6.25 -4.78
C LEU A 113 0.03 7.36 -5.29
N TYR A 114 0.14 8.57 -4.75
CA TYR A 114 -0.60 9.73 -5.27
C TYR A 114 -0.26 10.00 -6.73
N LYS A 115 1.03 10.05 -7.09
CA LYS A 115 1.49 10.27 -8.47
C LYS A 115 1.00 9.19 -9.44
N LYS A 116 0.94 7.93 -9.01
CA LYS A 116 0.54 6.80 -9.86
C LYS A 116 -0.98 6.65 -10.00
N THR A 117 -1.74 6.96 -8.94
CA THR A 117 -3.18 6.68 -8.89
C THR A 117 -4.04 7.93 -9.07
N GLY A 118 -3.51 9.12 -8.76
CA GLY A 118 -4.26 10.37 -8.66
C GLY A 118 -5.20 10.47 -7.46
N ALA A 119 -5.25 9.46 -6.58
CA ALA A 119 -6.19 9.43 -5.47
C ALA A 119 -5.77 10.41 -4.36
N LYS A 120 -6.60 11.44 -4.11
CA LYS A 120 -6.32 12.53 -3.17
C LYS A 120 -6.08 12.06 -1.73
N VAL A 121 -6.68 10.93 -1.33
CA VAL A 121 -6.50 10.34 0.01
C VAL A 121 -5.04 10.04 0.30
N TYR A 122 -4.25 9.58 -0.68
CA TYR A 122 -2.81 9.36 -0.48
C TYR A 122 -2.05 10.67 -0.22
N ASN A 123 -2.45 11.77 -0.88
CA ASN A 123 -1.87 13.09 -0.61
C ASN A 123 -2.24 13.59 0.79
N GLN A 124 -3.50 13.42 1.20
CA GLN A 124 -3.94 13.78 2.56
C GLN A 124 -3.19 12.99 3.63
N LEU A 125 -3.06 11.67 3.46
CA LEU A 125 -2.25 10.82 4.33
C LEU A 125 -0.80 11.30 4.43
N ARG A 126 -0.21 11.72 3.30
CA ARG A 126 1.17 12.24 3.27
C ARG A 126 1.30 13.46 4.17
N GLU A 127 0.38 14.42 4.04
CA GLU A 127 0.34 15.65 4.86
C GLU A 127 0.21 15.33 6.35
N HIS A 128 -0.67 14.38 6.72
CA HIS A 128 -0.80 13.94 8.11
C HIS A 128 0.49 13.27 8.63
N ALA A 129 1.11 12.40 7.84
CA ALA A 129 2.37 11.72 8.21
C ALA A 129 3.51 12.72 8.41
N GLU A 130 3.64 13.73 7.54
CA GLU A 130 4.63 14.81 7.67
C GLU A 130 4.40 15.65 8.92
N ALA A 131 3.14 16.00 9.22
CA ALA A 131 2.78 16.77 10.40
C ALA A 131 3.15 16.03 11.71
N VAL A 132 2.85 14.73 11.78
CA VAL A 132 3.23 13.89 12.92
C VAL A 132 4.76 13.84 13.08
N GLY A 133 5.50 13.64 11.99
CA GLY A 133 6.97 13.61 12.02
C GLY A 133 7.61 14.95 12.39
N ALA A 134 7.04 16.06 11.94
CA ALA A 134 7.50 17.40 12.32
C ALA A 134 7.25 17.70 13.81
N GLY A 135 6.11 17.25 14.36
CA GLY A 135 5.77 17.43 15.77
C GLY A 135 6.74 16.73 16.72
N GLN A 136 7.17 15.50 16.41
CA GLN A 136 8.12 14.75 17.24
C GLN A 136 9.54 15.33 17.19
N ARG A 137 10.01 15.79 16.02
CA ARG A 137 11.32 16.45 15.89
C ARG A 137 11.46 17.74 16.70
N ARG A 138 10.35 18.37 17.09
CA ARG A 138 10.34 19.56 17.96
C ARG A 138 10.38 19.23 19.45
N LEU A 139 10.20 17.96 19.82
CA LEU A 139 10.17 17.47 21.20
C LEU A 139 11.47 16.74 21.60
N LEU A 140 12.41 16.58 20.65
CA LEU A 140 13.75 16.02 20.83
C LEU A 140 14.78 17.15 20.81
#